data_AF-X1N2P1-F1
#
_entry.id   AF-X1N2P1-F1
#
_cell.length_a   1.000
_cell.length_b   1.000
_cell.length_c   1.000
_cell.angle_alpha   90.00
_cell.angle_beta   90.00
_cell.angle_gamma   90.00
#
_symmetry.space_group_name_H-M   'P 1'
#
loop_
_entity.id
_entity.type
_entity.pdbx_description
1 polymer ?
#
loop_
_entity_poly.entity_id
_entity_poly.type
_entity_poly.pdbx_seq_one_letter_code
_entity_poly.pdbx_strand_id
1 'polypeptide(L)'
;EQSNDPRAAFLDTQYRMQREIADLVSEMFYKEVGGLKTGTTPLAPIRGFSGRVVFIHSPGAVETVGADYLDAEEQRRFNEVHAESAIKAVWVALRQGVKSSDIGIIAPYNAQVVQILQKLRQVSRKNALDIDGLKVSTVHSFQGQERRMIVVDFTDDNVRPTHLTAKWQLINVALSRAKEQLVIVGNHDYLMSKEYFNEKEIEIFKRLLKHARLEKRESDEE
;
A
#
# COMPACT_ATOMS: atom_id res chain seq x y z
N GLU A 1 16.77 -11.84 -12.12
CA GLU A 1 18.24 -11.78 -11.99
C GLU A 1 18.69 -10.35 -12.24
N GLN A 2 19.32 -9.69 -11.26
CA GLN A 2 20.04 -8.45 -11.53
C GLN A 2 21.44 -8.81 -11.99
N SER A 3 21.83 -8.25 -13.13
CA SER A 3 23.11 -8.45 -13.79
C SER A 3 24.28 -8.15 -12.84
N ASN A 4 25.18 -9.12 -12.65
CA ASN A 4 26.49 -8.94 -12.02
C ASN A 4 27.44 -8.22 -13.01
N ASP A 5 27.03 -7.03 -13.47
CA ASP A 5 27.88 -6.18 -14.29
C ASP A 5 28.96 -5.59 -13.38
N PRO A 6 30.26 -5.87 -13.61
CA PRO A 6 31.35 -5.36 -12.78
C PRO A 6 31.47 -3.82 -12.80
N ARG A 7 30.70 -3.13 -13.66
CA ARG A 7 30.60 -1.67 -13.72
C ARG A 7 29.44 -1.11 -12.90
N ALA A 8 28.56 -1.96 -12.37
CA ALA A 8 27.45 -1.54 -11.53
C ALA A 8 27.88 -1.52 -10.06
N ALA A 9 27.72 -0.37 -9.39
CA ALA A 9 27.91 -0.24 -7.95
C ALA A 9 26.55 -0.16 -7.26
N PHE A 10 26.33 -0.99 -6.24
CA PHE A 10 25.13 -0.92 -5.42
C PHE A 10 25.27 0.22 -4.40
N LEU A 11 24.36 1.19 -4.46
CA LEU A 11 24.25 2.25 -3.47
C LEU A 11 23.38 1.75 -2.32
N ASP A 12 24.04 1.38 -1.22
CA ASP A 12 23.38 0.71 -0.10
C ASP A 12 22.68 1.66 0.87
N THR A 13 22.90 2.98 0.81
CA THR A 13 22.38 3.92 1.80
C THR A 13 21.23 4.75 1.23
N GLN A 14 20.04 4.65 1.86
CA GLN A 14 18.84 5.40 1.49
C GLN A 14 18.56 6.56 2.48
N TYR A 15 18.02 7.67 1.97
CA TYR A 15 17.75 8.91 2.73
C TYR A 15 16.28 9.37 2.64
N ARG A 16 15.36 8.45 2.31
CA ARG A 16 13.93 8.76 2.12
C ARG A 16 13.06 8.22 3.26
N MET A 17 13.18 6.93 3.51
CA MET A 17 12.27 6.16 4.35
C MET A 17 12.78 6.20 5.79
N GLN A 18 11.87 6.41 6.74
CA GLN A 18 12.12 6.12 8.14
C GLN A 18 12.45 4.62 8.31
N ARG A 19 13.27 4.32 9.33
CA ARG A 19 13.92 3.01 9.49
C ARG A 19 12.98 1.82 9.35
N GLU A 20 11.82 1.83 10.01
CA GLU A 20 10.84 0.73 9.96
C GLU A 20 10.37 0.40 8.52
N ILE A 21 10.14 1.43 7.69
CA ILE A 21 9.73 1.25 6.30
C ILE A 21 10.92 0.77 5.46
N ALA A 22 12.11 1.32 5.71
CA ALA A 22 13.33 0.95 5.01
C ALA A 22 13.73 -0.50 5.27
N ASP A 23 13.58 -0.97 6.51
CA ASP A 23 13.90 -2.34 6.92
C ASP A 23 12.97 -3.35 6.23
N LEU A 24 11.66 -3.04 6.14
CA LEU A 24 10.69 -3.80 5.35
C LEU A 24 11.14 -3.91 3.88
N VAL A 25 11.38 -2.77 3.22
CA VAL A 25 11.75 -2.73 1.80
C VAL A 25 13.09 -3.43 1.56
N SER A 26 14.05 -3.25 2.46
CA SER A 26 15.36 -3.89 2.46
C SER A 26 15.25 -5.42 2.52
N GLU A 27 14.52 -5.95 3.51
CA GLU A 27 14.35 -7.40 3.70
C GLU A 27 13.58 -8.04 2.53
N MET A 28 12.60 -7.34 1.97
CA MET A 28 11.79 -7.87 0.87
C MET A 28 12.53 -7.89 -0.46
N PHE A 29 13.29 -6.85 -0.80
CA PHE A 29 13.75 -6.64 -2.18
C PHE A 29 15.27 -6.53 -2.35
N TYR A 30 16.02 -6.22 -1.30
CA TYR A 30 17.46 -5.92 -1.40
C TYR A 30 18.34 -6.82 -0.53
N LYS A 31 17.76 -7.78 0.20
CA LYS A 31 18.48 -8.68 1.10
C LYS A 31 19.63 -9.43 0.43
N GLU A 32 19.41 -9.95 -0.78
CA GLU A 32 20.40 -10.76 -1.51
C GLU A 32 21.57 -9.94 -2.05
N VAL A 33 21.45 -8.61 -2.11
CA VAL A 33 22.50 -7.69 -2.60
C VAL A 33 23.15 -6.88 -1.47
N GLY A 34 22.93 -7.28 -0.21
CA GLY A 34 23.52 -6.64 0.97
C GLY A 34 22.58 -5.73 1.77
N GLY A 35 21.36 -5.50 1.27
CA GLY A 35 20.33 -4.70 1.95
C GLY A 35 20.56 -3.19 1.90
N LEU A 36 19.55 -2.44 2.35
CA LEU A 36 19.60 -0.99 2.48
C LEU A 36 19.94 -0.57 3.93
N LYS A 37 20.82 0.42 4.06
CA LYS A 37 21.11 1.19 5.27
C LYS A 37 20.27 2.46 5.30
N THR A 38 19.83 2.85 6.48
CA THR A 38 19.02 4.06 6.69
C THR A 38 19.88 5.23 7.14
N GLY A 39 19.99 6.25 6.28
CA GLY A 39 20.70 7.50 6.54
C GLY A 39 19.79 8.68 6.94
N THR A 40 18.49 8.45 7.11
CA THR A 40 17.53 9.50 7.52
C THR A 40 17.62 9.83 9.01
N THR A 41 17.46 11.11 9.35
CA THR A 41 17.19 11.52 10.73
C THR A 41 15.84 10.96 11.21
N PRO A 42 15.78 10.35 12.41
CA PRO A 42 14.52 9.89 13.00
C PRO A 42 13.54 11.05 13.18
N LEU A 43 12.30 10.87 12.73
CA LEU A 43 11.20 11.82 12.93
C LEU A 43 10.26 11.31 14.04
N ALA A 44 9.42 12.18 14.60
CA ALA A 44 8.33 11.70 15.45
C ALA A 44 7.33 10.85 14.63
N PRO A 45 6.72 9.79 15.19
CA PRO A 45 5.69 9.03 14.48
C PRO A 45 4.41 9.85 14.31
N ILE A 46 3.68 9.59 13.23
CA ILE A 46 2.31 10.09 13.07
C ILE A 46 1.45 9.35 14.10
N ARG A 47 0.74 10.10 14.96
CA ARG A 47 -0.10 9.51 16.01
C ARG A 47 -1.33 8.81 15.40
N GLY A 48 -1.98 7.95 16.18
CA GLY A 48 -3.18 7.23 15.75
C GLY A 48 -2.92 5.95 14.95
N PHE A 49 -1.65 5.58 14.78
CA PHE A 49 -1.23 4.30 14.20
C PHE A 49 -0.39 3.52 15.22
N SER A 50 -0.47 2.20 15.19
CA SER A 50 0.30 1.30 16.09
C SER A 50 1.81 1.22 15.75
N GLY A 51 2.25 1.83 14.65
CA GLY A 51 3.64 1.90 14.19
C GLY A 51 3.72 2.61 12.83
N ARG A 52 4.91 2.68 12.22
CA ARG A 52 5.07 3.31 10.89
C ARG A 52 4.67 2.42 9.74
N VAL A 53 4.65 1.10 9.96
CA VAL A 53 4.18 0.11 9.00
C VAL A 53 2.98 -0.57 9.63
N VAL A 54 1.80 -0.29 9.10
CA VAL A 54 0.53 -0.87 9.55
C VAL A 54 -0.06 -1.71 8.42
N PHE A 55 -0.56 -2.90 8.75
CA PHE A 55 -1.40 -3.69 7.87
C PHE A 55 -2.81 -3.74 8.45
N ILE A 56 -3.76 -3.17 7.73
CA ILE A 56 -5.18 -3.23 8.07
C ILE A 56 -5.77 -4.47 7.40
N HIS A 57 -6.12 -5.46 8.22
CA HIS A 57 -6.84 -6.64 7.76
C HIS A 57 -8.30 -6.29 7.50
N SER A 58 -8.65 -6.27 6.21
CA SER A 58 -9.95 -5.82 5.72
C SER A 58 -10.54 -6.84 4.74
N PRO A 59 -11.05 -7.99 5.20
CA PRO A 59 -11.70 -8.96 4.32
C PRO A 59 -12.94 -8.32 3.66
N GLY A 60 -13.06 -8.44 2.35
CA GLY A 60 -14.15 -7.84 1.59
C GLY A 60 -14.21 -8.35 0.16
N ALA A 61 -15.43 -8.54 -0.37
CA ALA A 61 -15.60 -9.05 -1.73
C ALA A 61 -15.06 -8.05 -2.77
N VAL A 62 -14.39 -8.58 -3.79
CA VAL A 62 -14.01 -7.82 -4.98
C VAL A 62 -15.19 -7.77 -5.93
N GLU A 63 -15.58 -6.56 -6.32
CA GLU A 63 -16.53 -6.32 -7.38
C GLU A 63 -15.81 -6.08 -8.71
N THR A 64 -16.31 -6.70 -9.78
CA THR A 64 -15.77 -6.53 -11.13
C THR A 64 -16.76 -5.77 -11.99
N VAL A 65 -16.29 -4.70 -12.63
CA VAL A 65 -17.07 -3.90 -13.58
C VAL A 65 -16.57 -4.20 -14.99
N GLY A 66 -17.44 -4.76 -15.81
CA GLY A 66 -17.11 -5.14 -17.18
C GLY A 66 -17.93 -6.35 -17.60
N ALA A 67 -17.73 -6.80 -18.83
CA ALA A 67 -18.36 -8.03 -19.29
C ALA A 67 -17.50 -9.24 -18.90
N ASP A 68 -18.16 -10.35 -18.56
CA ASP A 68 -17.52 -11.57 -18.05
C ASP A 68 -16.55 -12.24 -19.05
N TYR A 69 -16.61 -11.85 -20.33
CA TYR A 69 -15.72 -12.35 -21.38
C TYR A 69 -14.39 -11.61 -21.48
N LEU A 70 -14.17 -10.55 -20.70
CA LEU A 70 -12.90 -9.83 -20.66
C LEU A 70 -11.84 -10.65 -19.94
N ASP A 71 -10.59 -10.57 -20.42
CA ASP A 71 -9.45 -11.18 -19.75
C ASP A 71 -9.31 -10.65 -18.32
N ALA A 72 -8.82 -11.49 -17.41
CA ALA A 72 -8.67 -11.13 -15.99
C ALA A 72 -7.76 -9.90 -15.76
N GLU A 73 -6.85 -9.59 -16.68
CA GLU A 73 -6.04 -8.37 -16.66
C GLU A 73 -6.80 -7.12 -17.10
N GLU A 74 -7.87 -7.27 -17.88
CA GLU A 74 -8.72 -6.17 -18.35
C GLU A 74 -9.90 -5.89 -17.42
N GLN A 75 -10.16 -6.81 -16.48
CA GLN A 75 -11.20 -6.67 -15.47
C GLN A 75 -10.96 -5.44 -14.58
N ARG A 76 -11.98 -4.60 -14.49
CA ARG A 76 -11.95 -3.41 -13.65
C ARG A 76 -12.43 -3.80 -12.26
N ARG A 77 -11.50 -4.00 -11.34
CA ARG A 77 -11.80 -4.44 -9.97
C ARG A 77 -11.82 -3.28 -8.99
N PHE A 78 -12.75 -3.35 -8.05
CA PHE A 78 -12.76 -2.50 -6.87
C PHE A 78 -13.21 -3.32 -5.65
N ASN A 79 -12.84 -2.86 -4.47
CA ASN A 79 -13.18 -3.46 -3.19
C ASN A 79 -13.61 -2.35 -2.24
N GLU A 80 -14.92 -2.34 -1.94
CA GLU A 80 -15.57 -1.29 -1.16
C GLU A 80 -15.03 -1.21 0.27
N VAL A 81 -14.80 -2.37 0.89
CA VAL A 81 -14.27 -2.50 2.25
C VAL A 81 -12.85 -1.97 2.34
N HIS A 82 -12.03 -2.26 1.34
CA HIS A 82 -10.68 -1.69 1.26
C HIS A 82 -10.69 -0.18 1.06
N ALA A 83 -11.57 0.34 0.18
CA ALA A 83 -11.68 1.76 -0.08
C ALA A 83 -12.02 2.53 1.21
N GLU A 84 -12.97 2.00 2.00
CA GLU A 84 -13.33 2.57 3.31
C GLU A 84 -12.17 2.55 4.30
N SER A 85 -11.45 1.44 4.37
CA SER A 85 -10.29 1.28 5.26
C SER A 85 -9.18 2.27 4.90
N ALA A 86 -8.91 2.46 3.60
CA ALA A 86 -7.94 3.44 3.12
C ALA A 86 -8.35 4.87 3.48
N ILE A 87 -9.64 5.21 3.33
CA ILE A 87 -10.17 6.54 3.68
C ILE A 87 -10.10 6.79 5.18
N LYS A 88 -10.43 5.78 6.02
CA LYS A 88 -10.28 5.87 7.48
C LYS A 88 -8.82 6.17 7.88
N ALA A 89 -7.85 5.49 7.27
CA ALA A 89 -6.44 5.75 7.52
C ALA A 89 -6.04 7.19 7.15
N VAL A 90 -6.50 7.71 6.01
CA VAL A 90 -6.28 9.11 5.63
C VAL A 90 -6.92 10.07 6.64
N TRP A 91 -8.13 9.78 7.11
CA TRP A 91 -8.83 10.60 8.08
C TRP A 91 -8.07 10.68 9.42
N VAL A 92 -7.54 9.56 9.92
CA VAL A 92 -6.69 9.52 11.12
C VAL A 92 -5.50 10.47 10.95
N ALA A 93 -4.79 10.40 9.83
CA ALA A 93 -3.63 11.25 9.57
C ALA A 93 -3.97 12.74 9.47
N LEU A 94 -5.05 13.09 8.77
CA LEU A 94 -5.52 14.47 8.65
C LEU A 94 -5.88 15.06 10.02
N ARG A 95 -6.51 14.28 10.92
CA ARG A 95 -6.81 14.72 12.29
C ARG A 95 -5.58 14.96 13.15
N GLN A 96 -4.44 14.33 12.83
CA GLN A 96 -3.17 14.59 13.49
C GLN A 96 -2.39 15.75 12.84
N GLY A 97 -3.01 16.48 11.91
CA GLY A 97 -2.42 17.67 11.28
C GLY A 97 -1.47 17.36 10.12
N VAL A 98 -1.47 16.13 9.58
CA VAL A 98 -0.79 15.84 8.33
C VAL A 98 -1.54 16.55 7.21
N LYS A 99 -0.84 17.26 6.32
CA LYS A 99 -1.47 17.97 5.20
C LYS A 99 -1.96 16.98 4.16
N SER A 100 -3.08 17.26 3.50
CA SER A 100 -3.60 16.43 2.40
C SER A 100 -2.56 16.22 1.29
N SER A 101 -1.76 17.25 0.97
CA SER A 101 -0.64 17.19 0.01
C SER A 101 0.51 16.26 0.40
N ASP A 102 0.61 15.89 1.67
CA ASP A 102 1.63 14.99 2.21
C ASP A 102 1.17 13.53 2.27
N ILE A 103 -0.03 13.23 1.79
CA ILE A 103 -0.64 11.91 1.81
C ILE A 103 -0.85 11.42 0.36
N GLY A 104 -0.66 10.13 0.13
CA GLY A 104 -1.05 9.47 -1.11
C GLY A 104 -1.71 8.12 -0.87
N ILE A 105 -2.60 7.73 -1.79
CA ILE A 105 -3.19 6.39 -1.85
C ILE A 105 -2.80 5.77 -3.19
N ILE A 106 -2.27 4.55 -3.14
CA ILE A 106 -1.86 3.76 -4.30
C ILE A 106 -2.74 2.51 -4.36
N ALA A 107 -3.43 2.30 -5.48
CA ALA A 107 -4.22 1.09 -5.73
C ALA A 107 -3.90 0.51 -7.13
N PRO A 108 -3.91 -0.82 -7.32
CA PRO A 108 -3.57 -1.45 -8.60
C PRO A 108 -4.54 -1.10 -9.74
N TYR A 109 -5.83 -0.95 -9.42
CA TYR A 109 -6.90 -0.84 -10.41
C TYR A 109 -7.45 0.58 -10.50
N ASN A 110 -7.66 1.05 -11.73
CA ASN A 110 -8.30 2.36 -11.97
C ASN A 110 -9.72 2.41 -11.40
N ALA A 111 -10.47 1.31 -11.39
CA ALA A 111 -11.80 1.26 -10.77
C ALA A 111 -11.72 1.51 -9.26
N GLN A 112 -10.76 0.90 -8.55
CA GLN A 112 -10.53 1.20 -7.14
C GLN A 112 -10.13 2.67 -6.90
N VAL A 113 -9.26 3.22 -7.74
CA VAL A 113 -8.89 4.65 -7.66
C VAL A 113 -10.13 5.55 -7.79
N VAL A 114 -11.00 5.27 -8.76
CA VAL A 114 -12.25 6.02 -8.96
C VAL A 114 -13.17 5.87 -7.74
N GLN A 115 -13.33 4.65 -7.21
CA GLN A 115 -14.18 4.39 -6.06
C GLN A 115 -13.72 5.15 -4.81
N ILE A 116 -12.42 5.12 -4.52
CA ILE A 116 -11.81 5.86 -3.42
C ILE A 116 -12.03 7.37 -3.59
N LEU A 117 -11.81 7.91 -4.79
CA LEU A 117 -12.02 9.34 -5.06
C LEU A 117 -13.48 9.76 -4.90
N GLN A 118 -14.43 8.93 -5.35
CA GLN A 118 -15.86 9.20 -5.19
C GLN A 118 -16.26 9.24 -3.71
N LYS A 119 -15.86 8.24 -2.92
CA LYS A 119 -16.12 8.21 -1.47
C LYS A 119 -15.44 9.37 -0.74
N LEU A 120 -14.19 9.69 -1.05
CA LEU A 120 -13.48 10.83 -0.47
C LEU A 120 -14.24 12.14 -0.67
N ARG A 121 -14.76 12.38 -1.88
CA ARG A 121 -15.58 13.58 -2.17
C ARG A 121 -16.86 13.62 -1.33
N GLN A 122 -17.52 12.47 -1.11
CA GLN A 122 -18.71 12.39 -0.26
C GLN A 122 -18.37 12.70 1.21
N VAL A 123 -17.31 12.08 1.73
CA VAL A 123 -16.83 12.27 3.11
C VAL A 123 -16.34 13.70 3.34
N SER A 124 -15.62 14.28 2.38
CA SER A 124 -15.14 15.66 2.43
C SER A 124 -16.29 16.66 2.54
N ARG A 125 -17.35 16.49 1.73
CA ARG A 125 -18.56 17.32 1.81
C ARG A 125 -19.28 17.20 3.15
N LYS A 126 -19.36 15.98 3.70
CA LYS A 126 -20.07 15.71 4.96
C LYS A 126 -19.31 16.23 6.18
N ASN A 127 -17.98 16.11 6.19
CA ASN A 127 -17.15 16.32 7.38
C ASN A 127 -16.17 17.50 7.27
N ALA A 128 -16.29 18.33 6.23
CA ALA A 128 -15.37 19.44 5.93
C ALA A 128 -13.89 19.03 5.90
N LEU A 129 -13.61 17.84 5.33
CA LEU A 129 -12.25 17.29 5.23
C LEU A 129 -11.52 17.91 4.04
N ASP A 130 -10.37 18.56 4.28
CA ASP A 130 -9.50 19.00 3.18
C ASP A 130 -8.82 17.79 2.53
N ILE A 131 -9.15 17.56 1.26
CA ILE A 131 -8.60 16.47 0.45
C ILE A 131 -7.97 17.00 -0.85
N ASP A 132 -7.86 18.32 -1.04
CA ASP A 132 -7.50 18.90 -2.33
C ASP A 132 -6.07 18.54 -2.77
N GLY A 133 -5.15 18.40 -1.79
CA GLY A 133 -3.78 17.97 -2.04
C GLY A 133 -3.60 16.45 -2.13
N LEU A 134 -4.61 15.65 -1.78
CA LEU A 134 -4.50 14.19 -1.67
C LEU A 134 -4.30 13.54 -3.04
N LYS A 135 -3.23 12.77 -3.20
CA LYS A 135 -2.96 12.04 -4.45
C LYS A 135 -3.50 10.61 -4.37
N VAL A 136 -4.52 10.28 -5.14
CA VAL A 136 -5.01 8.90 -5.34
C VAL A 136 -4.70 8.49 -6.78
N SER A 137 -3.91 7.44 -6.97
CA SER A 137 -3.61 6.95 -8.33
C SER A 137 -3.10 5.52 -8.34
N THR A 138 -2.91 4.98 -9.54
CA THR A 138 -2.23 3.70 -9.72
C THR A 138 -0.73 3.79 -9.46
N VAL A 139 -0.09 2.64 -9.26
CA VAL A 139 1.36 2.52 -9.00
C VAL A 139 2.17 3.17 -10.11
N HIS A 140 1.81 2.93 -11.37
CA HIS A 140 2.47 3.51 -12.53
C HIS A 140 2.37 5.04 -12.54
N SER A 141 1.18 5.59 -12.28
CA SER A 141 0.96 7.04 -12.22
C SER A 141 1.58 7.71 -11.00
N PHE A 142 1.97 6.94 -9.98
CA PHE A 142 2.65 7.45 -8.78
C PHE A 142 4.19 7.40 -8.91
N GLN A 143 4.73 6.84 -9.99
CA GLN A 143 6.17 6.69 -10.17
C GLN A 143 6.89 8.05 -10.14
N GLY A 144 7.97 8.13 -9.37
CA GLY A 144 8.77 9.35 -9.19
C GLY A 144 8.19 10.32 -8.15
N GLN A 145 6.97 10.09 -7.66
CA GLN A 145 6.40 10.86 -6.56
C GLN A 145 6.64 10.16 -5.22
N GLU A 146 6.64 10.91 -4.13
CA GLU A 146 6.81 10.42 -2.77
C GLU A 146 5.97 11.29 -1.83
N ARG A 147 5.53 10.72 -0.70
CA ARG A 147 4.68 11.41 0.29
C ARG A 147 5.10 11.04 1.70
N ARG A 148 4.77 11.88 2.68
CA ARG A 148 5.05 11.58 4.09
C ARG A 148 4.29 10.32 4.50
N MET A 149 3.03 10.22 4.10
CA MET A 149 2.22 9.03 4.29
C MET A 149 1.78 8.43 2.96
N ILE A 150 1.87 7.11 2.83
CA ILE A 150 1.26 6.36 1.73
C ILE A 150 0.36 5.27 2.29
N VAL A 151 -0.84 5.19 1.74
CA VAL A 151 -1.72 4.03 1.86
C VAL A 151 -1.58 3.19 0.59
N VAL A 152 -1.21 1.92 0.73
CA VAL A 152 -1.19 0.95 -0.37
C VAL A 152 -2.37 0.02 -0.21
N ASP A 153 -3.31 0.10 -1.14
CA ASP A 153 -4.48 -0.78 -1.20
C ASP A 153 -4.21 -1.92 -2.18
N PHE A 154 -4.23 -3.17 -1.71
CA PHE A 154 -4.01 -4.33 -2.58
C PHE A 154 -5.21 -4.67 -3.46
N THR A 155 -6.41 -4.21 -3.09
CA THR A 155 -7.72 -4.39 -3.76
C THR A 155 -8.19 -5.84 -3.95
N ASP A 156 -7.34 -6.72 -4.48
CA ASP A 156 -7.66 -8.13 -4.68
C ASP A 156 -7.94 -8.84 -3.34
N ASP A 157 -9.00 -9.62 -3.33
CA ASP A 157 -9.43 -10.50 -2.26
C ASP A 157 -10.20 -11.68 -2.87
N ASN A 158 -9.81 -12.91 -2.53
CA ASN A 158 -10.37 -14.18 -3.02
C ASN A 158 -10.55 -14.28 -4.55
N VAL A 159 -9.65 -13.65 -5.30
CA VAL A 159 -9.60 -13.70 -6.78
C VAL A 159 -8.18 -13.99 -7.23
N ARG A 160 -7.96 -14.45 -8.46
CA ARG A 160 -6.57 -14.55 -8.95
C ARG A 160 -5.99 -13.14 -9.14
N PRO A 161 -4.83 -12.82 -8.52
CA PRO A 161 -4.23 -11.49 -8.63
C PRO A 161 -3.70 -11.27 -10.03
N THR A 162 -3.86 -10.05 -10.57
CA THR A 162 -3.38 -9.71 -11.93
C THR A 162 -2.42 -8.52 -11.96
N HIS A 163 -2.38 -7.72 -10.90
CA HIS A 163 -1.64 -6.46 -10.88
C HIS A 163 -0.62 -6.39 -9.74
N LEU A 164 -0.84 -5.53 -8.74
CA LEU A 164 0.15 -5.18 -7.72
C LEU A 164 0.60 -6.41 -6.92
N THR A 165 -0.37 -7.21 -6.49
CA THR A 165 -0.21 -8.49 -5.77
C THR A 165 0.44 -9.59 -6.60
N ALA A 166 0.44 -9.48 -7.94
CA ALA A 166 1.10 -10.41 -8.85
C ALA A 166 2.50 -9.96 -9.31
N LYS A 167 2.86 -8.67 -9.09
CA LYS A 167 4.08 -8.06 -9.64
C LYS A 167 4.92 -7.42 -8.53
N TRP A 168 5.90 -8.16 -8.02
CA TRP A 168 6.81 -7.75 -6.93
C TRP A 168 7.53 -6.42 -7.15
N GLN A 169 7.87 -6.11 -8.39
CA GLN A 169 8.48 -4.83 -8.75
C GLN A 169 7.53 -3.66 -8.43
N LEU A 170 6.22 -3.84 -8.65
CA LEU A 170 5.21 -2.84 -8.32
C LEU A 170 5.02 -2.70 -6.81
N ILE A 171 5.12 -3.80 -6.04
CA ILE A 171 5.08 -3.72 -4.57
C ILE A 171 6.27 -2.90 -4.06
N ASN A 172 7.49 -3.20 -4.50
CA ASN A 172 8.67 -2.41 -4.14
C ASN A 172 8.45 -0.92 -4.45
N VAL A 173 7.98 -0.63 -5.66
CA VAL A 173 7.69 0.74 -6.09
C VAL A 173 6.66 1.39 -5.19
N ALA A 174 5.57 0.71 -4.82
CA ALA A 174 4.49 1.28 -3.99
C ALA A 174 4.92 1.52 -2.54
N LEU A 175 5.54 0.52 -1.89
CA LEU A 175 5.97 0.62 -0.49
C LEU A 175 7.04 1.70 -0.31
N SER A 176 7.98 1.81 -1.26
CA SER A 176 9.09 2.78 -1.21
C SER A 176 8.69 4.25 -1.49
N ARG A 177 7.39 4.53 -1.70
CA ARG A 177 6.86 5.91 -1.82
C ARG A 177 6.60 6.59 -0.49
N ALA A 178 6.48 5.81 0.59
CA ALA A 178 6.26 6.31 1.94
C ALA A 178 7.55 6.86 2.53
N LYS A 179 7.53 8.05 3.13
CA LYS A 179 8.66 8.58 3.90
C LYS A 179 8.55 8.27 5.39
N GLU A 180 7.40 8.54 6.00
CA GLU A 180 7.20 8.53 7.45
C GLU A 180 6.21 7.46 7.93
N GLN A 181 5.14 7.23 7.17
CA GLN A 181 4.05 6.30 7.50
C GLN A 181 3.63 5.51 6.25
N LEU A 182 3.53 4.20 6.41
CA LEU A 182 3.05 3.25 5.42
C LEU A 182 1.87 2.49 6.03
N VAL A 183 0.72 2.56 5.38
CA VAL A 183 -0.46 1.77 5.72
C VAL A 183 -0.76 0.86 4.54
N ILE A 184 -0.95 -0.42 4.79
CA ILE A 184 -1.24 -1.43 3.79
C ILE A 184 -2.65 -1.95 4.09
N VAL A 185 -3.52 -1.94 3.09
CA VAL A 185 -4.90 -2.45 3.21
C VAL A 185 -5.00 -3.73 2.39
N GLY A 186 -5.41 -4.81 3.04
CA GLY A 186 -5.53 -6.11 2.40
C GLY A 186 -6.21 -7.16 3.26
N ASN A 187 -6.52 -8.31 2.66
CA ASN A 187 -7.00 -9.47 3.39
C ASN A 187 -5.82 -10.42 3.72
N HIS A 188 -5.46 -10.51 5.00
CA HIS A 188 -4.43 -11.42 5.51
C HIS A 188 -4.66 -12.88 5.07
N ASP A 189 -5.88 -13.37 5.19
CA ASP A 189 -6.20 -14.79 4.95
C ASP A 189 -6.08 -15.11 3.46
N TYR A 190 -6.51 -14.19 2.61
CA TYR A 190 -6.30 -14.26 1.17
C TYR A 190 -4.80 -14.30 0.81
N LEU A 191 -3.98 -13.41 1.38
CA LEU A 191 -2.53 -13.39 1.14
C LEU A 191 -1.81 -14.67 1.59
N MET A 192 -2.36 -15.40 2.56
CA MET A 192 -1.83 -16.67 3.07
C MET A 192 -2.41 -17.90 2.36
N SER A 193 -3.36 -17.73 1.43
CA SER A 193 -4.06 -18.83 0.79
C SER A 193 -3.24 -19.49 -0.31
N LYS A 194 -3.04 -20.81 -0.19
CA LYS A 194 -2.42 -21.66 -1.22
C LYS A 194 -3.29 -21.84 -2.47
N GLU A 195 -4.56 -21.42 -2.43
CA GLU A 195 -5.44 -21.43 -3.60
C GLU A 195 -5.04 -20.36 -4.63
N TYR A 196 -4.58 -19.21 -4.16
CA TYR A 196 -4.27 -18.05 -5.00
C TYR A 196 -2.78 -17.80 -5.17
N PHE A 197 -1.98 -18.20 -4.19
CA PHE A 197 -0.54 -17.91 -4.14
C PHE A 197 0.29 -19.17 -3.95
N ASN A 198 1.45 -19.22 -4.62
CA ASN A 198 2.43 -20.27 -4.39
C ASN A 198 3.28 -20.01 -3.13
N GLU A 199 4.05 -21.01 -2.71
CA GLU A 199 4.80 -20.95 -1.44
C GLU A 199 5.83 -19.82 -1.39
N LYS A 200 6.46 -19.47 -2.52
CA LYS A 200 7.41 -18.36 -2.57
C LYS A 200 6.71 -17.01 -2.38
N GLU A 201 5.50 -16.88 -2.94
CA GLU A 201 4.71 -15.65 -2.82
C GLU A 201 4.17 -15.48 -1.40
N ILE A 202 3.66 -16.54 -0.80
CA ILE A 202 3.23 -16.56 0.61
C ILE A 202 4.40 -16.18 1.53
N GLU A 203 5.61 -16.69 1.27
CA GLU A 203 6.79 -16.34 2.06
C GLU A 203 7.15 -14.84 1.97
N ILE A 204 6.93 -14.21 0.82
CA ILE A 204 7.11 -12.77 0.65
C ILE A 204 6.07 -12.00 1.48
N PHE A 205 4.80 -12.41 1.44
CA PHE A 205 3.76 -11.79 2.26
C PHE A 205 3.99 -11.98 3.75
N LYS A 206 4.52 -13.13 4.20
CA LYS A 206 4.92 -13.34 5.59
C LYS A 206 6.00 -12.35 6.03
N ARG A 207 7.01 -12.09 5.19
CA ARG A 207 8.02 -11.07 5.47
C ARG A 207 7.38 -9.68 5.61
N LEU A 208 6.46 -9.33 4.72
CA LEU A 208 5.72 -8.07 4.81
C LEU A 208 4.95 -7.95 6.13
N LEU A 209 4.18 -8.99 6.48
CA LEU A 209 3.35 -9.01 7.70
C LEU A 209 4.19 -9.04 8.98
N LYS A 210 5.38 -9.64 8.97
CA LYS A 210 6.33 -9.62 10.09
C LYS A 210 6.76 -8.20 10.47
N HIS A 211 6.88 -7.30 9.50
CA HIS A 211 7.25 -5.89 9.72
C HIS A 211 6.05 -4.99 10.03
N ALA A 212 4.85 -5.42 9.65
CA ALA A 212 3.65 -4.63 9.83
C ALA A 212 2.99 -4.89 11.18
N ARG A 213 2.49 -3.84 11.82
CA ARG A 213 1.55 -3.97 12.93
C ARG A 213 0.17 -4.29 12.38
N LEU A 214 -0.39 -5.42 12.79
CA LEU A 214 -1.70 -5.88 12.34
C LEU A 214 -2.81 -5.13 13.08
N GLU A 215 -3.64 -4.42 12.34
CA GLU A 215 -4.86 -3.77 12.83
C GLU A 215 -6.06 -4.45 12.16
N LYS A 216 -7.08 -4.78 12.96
CA LYS A 216 -8.35 -5.27 12.41
C LYS A 216 -9.23 -4.07 12.10
N ARG A 217 -10.00 -4.15 11.02
CA ARG A 217 -11.10 -3.20 10.82
C ARG A 217 -12.04 -3.29 12.03
N GLU A 218 -12.15 -2.20 12.79
CA GLU A 218 -13.28 -2.04 13.71
C GLU A 218 -14.54 -1.89 12.84
N SER A 219 -15.46 -2.85 12.95
CA SER A 219 -16.81 -2.70 12.43
C SER A 219 -17.43 -1.53 13.15
N ASP A 220 -17.89 -0.52 12.41
CA ASP A 220 -18.67 0.58 12.97
C ASP A 220 -20.04 0.01 13.36
N GLU A 221 -20.11 -0.71 14.48
CA GLU A 221 -21.32 -0.86 15.27
C GLU A 221 -21.31 0.25 16.31
N GLU A 222 -21.79 1.44 15.91
CA GLU A 222 -22.43 2.46 16.77
C GLU A 222 -23.08 3.56 15.91
#